data_AF-A0A7L0X5N5-F1
#
_entry.id   AF-A0A7L0X5N5-F1
#
_cell.length_a   1.000
_cell.length_b   1.000
_cell.length_c   1.000
_cell.angle_alpha   90.00
_cell.angle_beta   90.00
_cell.angle_gamma   90.00
#
_symmetry.space_group_name_H-M   'P 1'
#
loop_
_entity.id
_entity.type
_entity.pdbx_description
1 polymer ?
#
loop_
_entity_poly.entity_id
_entity_poly.type
_entity_poly.pdbx_seq_one_letter_code
_entity_poly.pdbx_strand_id
1 'polypeptide(L)'
;SLDPSNFEHLITPLVTIGHIAMLAPDQFAAPLKSLVATFIVKDLLMNDRLPGKKTTKLWVPDEEVSPETLVKIQAIKMMVRWLLGMKNNHSKSGTSTLRLLTTILHSDGDLTEQGKISKPDMSRLRLAAGNAIVKLAQEPCYHEIITLEQYQLCALAINDECYQVRQIFAQKLHKGLSRLRLPLEYMAICALCAKDPVKERRAHARQCLVKNINVRREYLKQHAAVSEKLLSLLPEYVVPYTIHLLAHDPDYVKVQDIEQLKDIKE
;
A
#
# COMPACT_ATOMS: atom_id res chain seq x y z
N SER A 1 19.74 2.82 23.52
CA SER A 1 18.84 1.74 23.08
C SER A 1 17.47 2.34 22.81
N LEU A 2 16.75 1.91 21.77
CA LEU A 2 15.35 2.32 21.58
C LEU A 2 14.51 1.58 22.63
N ASP A 3 13.74 2.32 23.43
CA ASP A 3 12.90 1.75 24.47
C ASP A 3 11.48 1.52 23.93
N PRO A 4 11.00 0.27 23.83
CA PRO A 4 9.66 -0.04 23.32
C PRO A 4 8.54 0.38 24.28
N SER A 5 8.86 0.85 25.49
CA SER A 5 7.87 1.37 26.45
C SER A 5 7.58 2.87 26.27
N ASN A 6 8.43 3.60 25.54
CA ASN A 6 8.33 5.06 25.43
C ASN A 6 7.98 5.53 24.00
N PHE A 7 6.72 5.31 23.61
CA PHE A 7 6.24 5.51 22.23
C PHE A 7 6.42 6.93 21.68
N GLU A 8 6.16 7.97 22.49
CA GLU A 8 6.25 9.37 22.04
C GLU A 8 7.66 9.74 21.59
N HIS A 9 8.68 9.13 22.19
CA HIS A 9 10.08 9.36 21.86
C HIS A 9 10.59 8.51 20.69
N LEU A 10 9.78 7.59 20.13
CA LEU A 10 10.20 6.73 19.02
C LEU A 10 9.93 7.33 17.63
N ILE A 11 9.03 8.30 17.51
CA ILE A 11 8.63 8.88 16.22
C ILE A 11 9.83 9.53 15.49
N THR A 12 10.49 10.50 16.13
CA THR A 12 11.62 11.23 15.53
C THR A 12 12.83 10.33 15.23
N PRO A 13 13.25 9.41 16.14
CA PRO A 13 14.28 8.44 15.83
C PRO A 13 13.95 7.55 14.64
N LEU A 14 12.74 7.00 14.54
CA LEU A 14 12.35 6.13 13.42
C LEU A 14 12.36 6.88 12.08
N VAL A 15 11.92 8.14 12.06
CA VAL A 15 12.01 9.00 10.87
C VAL A 15 13.47 9.21 10.49
N THR A 16 14.31 9.59 11.45
CA THR A 16 15.75 9.87 11.23
C THR A 16 16.47 8.62 10.71
N ILE A 17 16.31 7.49 11.39
CA ILE A 17 16.90 6.20 11.00
C ILE A 17 16.40 5.79 9.62
N GLY A 18 15.12 5.98 9.31
CA GLY A 18 14.59 5.67 7.98
C GLY A 18 15.25 6.49 6.87
N HIS A 19 15.52 7.77 7.11
CA HIS A 19 16.23 8.60 6.13
C HIS A 19 17.71 8.21 6.02
N ILE A 20 18.38 7.88 7.13
CA ILE A 20 19.74 7.32 7.11
C ILE A 20 19.77 6.01 6.31
N ALA A 21 18.83 5.11 6.56
CA ALA A 21 18.73 3.82 5.86
C ALA A 21 18.54 3.96 4.35
N MET A 22 17.87 5.01 3.91
CA MET A 22 17.65 5.30 2.50
C MET A 22 18.88 5.92 1.82
N LEU A 23 19.63 6.75 2.55
CA LEU A 23 20.73 7.55 1.99
C LEU A 23 22.11 6.91 2.19
N ALA A 24 22.27 6.07 3.22
CA ALA A 24 23.50 5.37 3.56
C ALA A 24 23.24 3.87 3.84
N PRO A 25 22.63 3.13 2.89
CA PRO A 25 22.22 1.74 3.09
C PRO A 25 23.38 0.80 3.42
N ASP A 26 24.53 0.98 2.77
CA ASP A 26 25.69 0.09 2.91
C ASP A 26 26.45 0.35 4.22
N GLN A 27 26.56 1.61 4.65
CA GLN A 27 27.26 2.00 5.88
C GLN A 27 26.60 1.40 7.14
N PHE A 28 25.29 1.16 7.09
CA PHE A 28 24.50 0.65 8.22
C PHE A 28 23.77 -0.66 7.91
N ALA A 29 24.21 -1.43 6.89
CA ALA A 29 23.51 -2.60 6.39
C ALA A 29 23.19 -3.63 7.50
N ALA A 30 24.19 -4.03 8.29
CA ALA A 30 24.03 -5.02 9.35
C ALA A 30 23.21 -4.49 10.55
N PRO A 31 23.50 -3.29 11.10
CA PRO A 31 22.67 -2.69 12.16
C PRO A 31 21.19 -2.53 11.76
N LEU A 32 20.91 -2.08 10.53
CA LEU A 32 19.54 -1.89 10.05
C LEU A 32 18.79 -3.20 9.89
N LYS A 33 19.45 -4.23 9.32
CA LYS A 33 18.84 -5.56 9.20
C LYS A 33 18.48 -6.15 10.58
N SER A 34 19.38 -6.00 11.55
CA SER A 34 19.13 -6.43 12.93
C SER A 34 18.01 -5.64 13.59
N LEU A 35 18.02 -4.31 13.47
CA LEU A 35 16.99 -3.41 13.99
C LEU A 35 15.60 -3.77 13.44
N VAL A 36 15.49 -4.01 12.15
CA VAL A 36 14.20 -4.37 11.54
C VAL A 36 13.71 -5.70 12.08
N ALA A 37 14.55 -6.73 12.13
CA ALA A 37 14.14 -8.05 12.57
C ALA A 37 13.75 -8.10 14.05
N THR A 38 14.59 -7.51 14.92
CA THR A 38 14.44 -7.62 16.38
C THR A 38 13.49 -6.56 16.92
N PHE A 39 13.76 -5.29 16.66
CA PHE A 39 12.98 -4.21 17.24
C PHE A 39 11.68 -3.95 16.48
N ILE A 40 11.75 -3.75 15.15
CA ILE A 40 10.57 -3.32 14.39
C ILE A 40 9.54 -4.44 14.27
N VAL A 41 9.95 -5.62 13.81
CA VAL A 41 9.01 -6.72 13.59
C VAL A 41 8.62 -7.36 14.91
N LYS A 42 9.59 -7.93 15.63
CA LYS A 42 9.31 -8.74 16.82
C LYS A 42 8.86 -7.89 18.01
N ASP A 43 9.57 -6.82 18.35
CA ASP A 43 9.26 -6.07 19.57
C ASP A 43 8.15 -5.03 19.34
N LEU A 44 8.06 -4.37 18.18
CA LEU A 44 7.10 -3.30 17.98
C LEU A 44 5.80 -3.76 17.29
N LEU A 45 5.86 -4.30 16.07
CA LEU A 45 4.67 -4.59 15.28
C LEU A 45 3.85 -5.76 15.84
N MET A 46 4.53 -6.80 16.33
CA MET A 46 3.91 -8.03 16.87
C MET A 46 3.42 -7.92 18.32
N ASN A 47 3.35 -6.71 18.89
CA ASN A 47 2.84 -6.49 20.24
C ASN A 47 1.84 -5.33 20.26
N ASP A 48 0.84 -5.44 21.14
CA ASP A 48 -0.14 -4.39 21.42
C ASP A 48 -0.11 -4.09 22.91
N ARG A 49 0.67 -3.07 23.29
CA ARG A 49 0.92 -2.70 24.70
C ARG A 49 -0.13 -1.76 25.23
N LEU A 50 -0.70 -0.92 24.38
CA LEU A 50 -1.75 0.03 24.70
C LEU A 50 -3.05 -0.43 24.03
N PRO A 51 -3.96 -1.07 24.78
CA PRO A 51 -5.26 -1.45 24.25
C PRO A 51 -6.01 -0.23 23.73
N GLY A 52 -6.52 -0.33 22.52
CA GLY A 52 -7.31 0.71 21.90
C GLY A 52 -8.66 0.91 22.61
N LYS A 53 -9.16 2.16 22.63
CA LYS A 53 -10.50 2.44 23.14
C LYS A 53 -11.54 1.77 22.23
N LYS A 54 -12.49 1.04 22.81
CA LYS A 54 -13.60 0.46 22.06
C LYS A 54 -14.47 1.56 21.46
N THR A 55 -14.69 1.51 20.15
CA THR A 55 -15.50 2.49 19.42
C THR A 55 -16.09 1.84 18.17
N THR A 56 -17.22 2.36 17.70
CA THR A 56 -17.83 1.98 16.43
C THR A 56 -17.29 2.80 15.25
N LYS A 57 -16.56 3.90 15.51
CA LYS A 57 -15.94 4.72 14.48
C LYS A 57 -14.85 3.90 13.77
N LEU A 58 -14.77 4.04 12.44
CA LEU A 58 -13.69 3.48 11.61
C LEU A 58 -12.52 4.46 11.41
N TRP A 59 -12.69 5.72 11.81
CA TRP A 59 -11.64 6.73 11.70
C TRP A 59 -11.77 7.75 12.82
N VAL A 60 -10.63 8.26 13.28
CA VAL A 60 -10.52 9.35 14.25
C VAL A 60 -9.48 10.37 13.76
N PRO A 61 -9.57 11.64 14.19
CA PRO A 61 -8.53 12.64 13.97
C PRO A 61 -7.15 12.18 14.45
N ASP A 62 -6.09 12.77 13.93
CA ASP A 62 -4.70 12.34 14.20
C ASP A 62 -4.35 12.44 15.70
N GLU A 63 -4.98 13.36 16.42
CA GLU A 63 -4.80 13.61 17.86
C GLU A 63 -5.40 12.49 18.74
N GLU A 64 -6.35 11.73 18.20
CA GLU A 64 -7.04 10.63 18.90
C GLU A 64 -6.47 9.25 18.54
N VAL A 65 -5.56 9.17 17.57
CA VAL A 65 -4.86 7.92 17.20
C VAL A 65 -3.96 7.50 18.35
N SER A 66 -3.93 6.20 18.66
CA SER A 66 -3.07 5.73 19.75
C SER A 66 -1.58 6.00 19.44
N PRO A 67 -0.77 6.44 20.43
CA PRO A 67 0.66 6.68 20.22
C PRO A 67 1.39 5.46 19.66
N GLU A 68 1.03 4.26 20.11
CA GLU A 68 1.57 3.00 19.59
C GLU A 68 1.30 2.83 18.09
N THR A 69 0.07 3.12 17.63
CA THR A 69 -0.28 3.07 16.19
C THR A 69 0.51 4.08 15.38
N LEU A 70 0.69 5.30 15.88
CA LEU A 70 1.54 6.31 15.20
C LEU A 70 2.98 5.81 15.04
N VAL A 71 3.53 5.15 16.06
CA VAL A 71 4.86 4.54 16.00
C VAL A 71 4.90 3.38 15.01
N LYS A 72 3.91 2.47 15.02
CA LYS A 72 3.80 1.36 14.05
C LYS A 72 3.75 1.88 12.60
N ILE A 73 3.01 2.96 12.33
CA ILE A 73 2.97 3.60 11.00
C ILE A 73 4.35 4.14 10.61
N GLN A 74 5.06 4.79 11.52
CA GLN A 74 6.41 5.29 11.23
C GLN A 74 7.41 4.16 11.01
N ALA A 75 7.27 3.05 11.74
CA ALA A 75 8.08 1.85 11.57
C ALA A 75 7.87 1.21 10.19
N ILE A 76 6.62 1.13 9.70
CA ILE A 76 6.31 0.69 8.33
C ILE A 76 6.98 1.61 7.31
N LYS A 77 6.86 2.94 7.48
CA LYS A 77 7.54 3.91 6.60
C LYS A 77 9.07 3.80 6.66
N MET A 78 9.63 3.46 7.82
CA MET A 78 11.06 3.24 8.01
C MET A 78 11.53 2.01 7.21
N MET A 79 10.82 0.88 7.32
CA MET A 79 11.12 -0.33 6.53
C MET A 79 11.09 -0.06 5.02
N VAL A 80 10.09 0.70 4.53
CA VAL A 80 10.03 1.08 3.11
C VAL A 80 11.25 1.91 2.70
N ARG A 81 11.65 2.90 3.51
CA ARG A 81 12.84 3.72 3.20
C ARG A 81 14.13 2.89 3.21
N TRP A 82 14.26 1.96 4.14
CA TRP A 82 15.38 1.03 4.20
C TRP A 82 15.49 0.18 2.92
N LEU A 83 14.39 -0.42 2.48
CA LEU A 83 14.36 -1.16 1.21
C LEU A 83 14.68 -0.26 0.02
N LEU A 84 14.08 0.93 -0.06
CA LEU A 84 14.37 1.88 -1.15
C LEU A 84 15.82 2.39 -1.16
N GLY A 85 16.54 2.30 -0.04
CA GLY A 85 17.99 2.50 0.01
C GLY A 85 18.75 1.32 -0.59
N MET A 86 18.39 0.09 -0.20
CA MET A 86 19.05 -1.13 -0.67
C MET A 86 18.87 -1.39 -2.18
N LYS A 87 17.66 -1.15 -2.72
CA LYS A 87 17.30 -1.38 -4.15
C LYS A 87 17.69 -2.76 -4.69
N ASN A 88 17.63 -3.77 -3.84
CA ASN A 88 17.84 -5.16 -4.22
C ASN A 88 17.07 -6.09 -3.28
N ASN A 89 16.92 -7.35 -3.69
CA ASN A 89 16.30 -8.40 -2.89
C ASN A 89 17.20 -9.65 -2.74
N HIS A 90 18.53 -9.52 -2.85
CA HIS A 90 19.45 -10.66 -2.76
C HIS A 90 19.33 -11.42 -1.43
N SER A 91 19.09 -10.68 -0.35
CA SER A 91 18.95 -11.24 1.01
C SER A 91 17.50 -11.63 1.39
N LYS A 92 16.56 -11.62 0.44
CA LYS A 92 15.11 -11.88 0.66
C LYS A 92 14.44 -10.92 1.67
N SER A 93 15.07 -9.77 1.96
CA SER A 93 14.54 -8.77 2.89
C SER A 93 13.26 -8.14 2.34
N GLY A 94 13.22 -7.81 1.04
CA GLY A 94 12.02 -7.28 0.37
C GLY A 94 10.86 -8.27 0.41
N THR A 95 11.12 -9.54 0.10
CA THR A 95 10.09 -10.61 0.18
C THR A 95 9.51 -10.73 1.59
N SER A 96 10.36 -10.66 2.62
CA SER A 96 9.91 -10.78 4.01
C SER A 96 9.06 -9.58 4.44
N THR A 97 9.46 -8.36 4.05
CA THR A 97 8.67 -7.15 4.31
C THR A 97 7.34 -7.15 3.56
N LEU A 98 7.31 -7.55 2.28
CA LEU A 98 6.05 -7.65 1.53
C LEU A 98 5.08 -8.64 2.18
N ARG A 99 5.56 -9.83 2.58
CA ARG A 99 4.73 -10.80 3.31
C ARG A 99 4.14 -10.19 4.58
N LEU A 100 4.93 -9.48 5.38
CA LEU A 100 4.45 -8.82 6.59
C LEU A 100 3.36 -7.77 6.29
N LEU A 101 3.56 -6.92 5.27
CA LEU A 101 2.58 -5.91 4.88
C LEU A 101 1.28 -6.55 4.39
N THR A 102 1.37 -7.64 3.64
CA THR A 102 0.21 -8.43 3.20
C THR A 102 -0.51 -9.07 4.38
N THR A 103 0.20 -9.59 5.38
CA THR A 103 -0.43 -10.13 6.61
C THR A 103 -1.23 -9.04 7.34
N ILE A 104 -0.70 -7.81 7.45
CA ILE A 104 -1.45 -6.69 8.05
C ILE A 104 -2.75 -6.42 7.29
N LEU A 105 -2.76 -6.48 5.96
CA LEU A 105 -3.98 -6.30 5.18
C LEU A 105 -4.95 -7.48 5.36
N HIS A 106 -4.43 -8.71 5.40
CA HIS A 106 -5.23 -9.92 5.55
C HIS A 106 -5.92 -10.03 6.91
N SER A 107 -5.24 -9.60 7.98
CA SER A 107 -5.77 -9.61 9.35
C SER A 107 -6.56 -8.34 9.70
N ASP A 108 -7.06 -7.64 8.68
CA ASP A 108 -7.83 -6.40 8.79
C ASP A 108 -7.13 -5.28 9.58
N GLY A 109 -5.81 -5.31 9.68
CA GLY A 109 -5.00 -4.34 10.43
C GLY A 109 -4.63 -4.78 11.85
N ASP A 110 -5.20 -5.87 12.36
CA ASP A 110 -4.81 -6.46 13.65
C ASP A 110 -3.78 -7.59 13.41
N LEU A 111 -2.50 -7.23 13.39
CA LEU A 111 -1.42 -8.19 13.10
C LEU A 111 -1.30 -9.30 14.15
N THR A 112 -1.74 -9.06 15.39
CA THR A 112 -1.65 -10.05 16.47
C THR A 112 -2.91 -10.92 16.58
N GLU A 113 -4.01 -10.50 15.95
CA GLU A 113 -5.33 -11.12 15.99
C GLU A 113 -5.87 -11.28 17.43
N GLN A 114 -5.41 -10.43 18.36
CA GLN A 114 -5.82 -10.46 19.77
C GLN A 114 -7.01 -9.55 20.07
N GLY A 115 -7.50 -8.77 19.11
CA GLY A 115 -8.60 -7.84 19.29
C GLY A 115 -8.30 -6.69 20.25
N LYS A 116 -7.01 -6.36 20.42
CA LYS A 116 -6.53 -5.29 21.32
C LYS A 116 -6.41 -3.93 20.64
N ILE A 117 -6.25 -3.90 19.31
CA ILE A 117 -6.18 -2.68 18.52
C ILE A 117 -7.60 -2.10 18.32
N SER A 118 -7.74 -0.78 18.35
CA SER A 118 -9.03 -0.13 18.05
C SER A 118 -9.35 -0.16 16.55
N LYS A 119 -10.64 -0.14 16.17
CA LYS A 119 -11.04 -0.11 14.75
C LYS A 119 -10.43 1.06 13.94
N PRO A 120 -10.36 2.30 14.46
CA PRO A 120 -9.67 3.40 13.76
C PRO A 120 -8.18 3.13 13.56
N ASP A 121 -7.51 2.54 14.55
CA ASP A 121 -6.09 2.20 14.46
C ASP A 121 -5.84 1.08 13.43
N MET A 122 -6.70 0.06 13.39
CA MET A 122 -6.70 -0.99 12.35
C MET A 122 -6.82 -0.38 10.96
N SER A 123 -7.77 0.55 10.75
CA SER A 123 -7.93 1.28 9.49
C SER A 123 -6.65 2.04 9.08
N ARG A 124 -5.96 2.67 10.04
CA ARG A 124 -4.68 3.36 9.79
C ARG A 124 -3.57 2.39 9.41
N LEU A 125 -3.52 1.20 10.02
CA LEU A 125 -2.53 0.16 9.72
C LEU A 125 -2.76 -0.47 8.34
N ARG A 126 -4.02 -0.76 7.96
CA ARG A 126 -4.37 -1.19 6.60
C ARG A 126 -3.92 -0.17 5.56
N LEU A 127 -4.23 1.11 5.78
CA LEU A 127 -3.80 2.20 4.91
C LEU A 127 -2.26 2.31 4.83
N ALA A 128 -1.56 2.15 5.95
CA ALA A 128 -0.10 2.20 5.98
C ALA A 128 0.51 1.04 5.18
N ALA A 129 -0.02 -0.18 5.32
CA ALA A 129 0.43 -1.36 4.61
C ALA A 129 0.18 -1.25 3.10
N GLY A 130 -1.05 -0.91 2.68
CA GLY A 130 -1.38 -0.71 1.27
C GLY A 130 -0.52 0.38 0.61
N ASN A 131 -0.34 1.51 1.30
CA ASN A 131 0.52 2.59 0.80
C ASN A 131 2.00 2.21 0.73
N ALA A 132 2.47 1.31 1.59
CA ALA A 132 3.83 0.79 1.58
C ALA A 132 4.05 -0.11 0.36
N ILE A 133 3.13 -1.05 0.08
CA ILE A 133 3.18 -1.91 -1.11
C ILE A 133 3.18 -1.06 -2.39
N VAL A 134 2.24 -0.12 -2.53
CA VAL A 134 2.18 0.81 -3.68
C VAL A 134 3.46 1.64 -3.81
N LYS A 135 4.14 1.94 -2.71
CA LYS A 135 5.40 2.68 -2.74
C LYS A 135 6.57 1.81 -3.21
N LEU A 136 6.62 0.55 -2.77
CA LEU A 136 7.63 -0.42 -3.19
C LEU A 136 7.45 -0.84 -4.65
N ALA A 137 6.21 -0.97 -5.12
CA ALA A 137 5.88 -1.26 -6.52
C ALA A 137 6.37 -0.19 -7.52
N GLN A 138 6.79 0.99 -7.05
CA GLN A 138 7.41 2.03 -7.88
C GLN A 138 8.91 1.84 -8.08
N GLU A 139 9.49 0.81 -7.47
CA GLU A 139 10.90 0.42 -7.58
C GLU A 139 10.99 -0.95 -8.25
N PRO A 140 11.62 -1.07 -9.44
CA PRO A 140 11.55 -2.29 -10.26
C PRO A 140 11.91 -3.59 -9.54
N CYS A 141 13.00 -3.60 -8.76
CA CYS A 141 13.44 -4.80 -8.04
C CYS A 141 12.44 -5.30 -7.00
N TYR A 142 11.56 -4.43 -6.51
CA TYR A 142 10.50 -4.81 -5.57
C TYR A 142 9.18 -5.08 -6.27
N HIS A 143 8.91 -4.42 -7.40
CA HIS A 143 7.80 -4.77 -8.28
C HIS A 143 7.87 -6.23 -8.75
N GLU A 144 9.06 -6.69 -9.16
CA GLU A 144 9.29 -8.06 -9.64
C GLU A 144 8.97 -9.17 -8.63
N ILE A 145 8.98 -8.85 -7.33
CA ILE A 145 8.76 -9.83 -6.26
C ILE A 145 7.39 -9.72 -5.58
N ILE A 146 6.57 -8.72 -5.97
CA ILE A 146 5.18 -8.62 -5.52
C ILE A 146 4.40 -9.69 -6.25
N THR A 147 3.85 -10.66 -5.52
CA THR A 147 3.05 -11.71 -6.14
C THR A 147 1.68 -11.18 -6.54
N LEU A 148 1.02 -11.89 -7.45
CA LEU A 148 -0.31 -11.54 -7.91
C LEU A 148 -1.33 -11.48 -6.75
N GLU A 149 -1.27 -12.45 -5.83
CA GLU A 149 -2.11 -12.49 -4.62
C GLU A 149 -1.87 -11.27 -3.72
N GLN A 150 -0.61 -10.87 -3.50
CA GLN A 150 -0.28 -9.68 -2.72
C GLN A 150 -0.79 -8.41 -3.38
N TYR A 151 -0.67 -8.32 -4.71
CA TYR A 151 -1.20 -7.21 -5.50
C TYR A 151 -2.73 -7.16 -5.42
N GLN A 152 -3.43 -8.28 -5.61
CA GLN A 152 -4.89 -8.37 -5.58
C GLN A 152 -5.42 -7.98 -4.20
N LEU A 153 -4.84 -8.51 -3.12
CA LEU A 153 -5.23 -8.12 -1.76
C LEU A 153 -4.97 -6.62 -1.50
N CYS A 154 -3.84 -6.09 -1.96
CA CYS A 154 -3.56 -4.66 -1.85
C CYS A 154 -4.55 -3.81 -2.66
N ALA A 155 -5.02 -4.29 -3.81
CA ALA A 155 -5.98 -3.58 -4.66
C ALA A 155 -7.31 -3.35 -3.94
N LEU A 156 -7.75 -4.32 -3.13
CA LEU A 156 -9.02 -4.25 -2.37
C LEU A 156 -9.06 -3.12 -1.34
N ALA A 157 -7.92 -2.55 -0.95
CA ALA A 157 -7.87 -1.34 -0.10
C ALA A 157 -8.59 -0.13 -0.74
N ILE A 158 -8.83 -0.15 -2.06
CA ILE A 158 -9.62 0.87 -2.75
C ILE A 158 -11.11 0.85 -2.37
N ASN A 159 -11.60 -0.29 -1.87
CA ASN A 159 -12.97 -0.57 -1.44
C ASN A 159 -13.08 -0.88 0.07
N ASP A 160 -12.07 -0.48 0.86
CA ASP A 160 -12.07 -0.58 2.32
C ASP A 160 -13.36 0.02 2.95
N GLU A 161 -13.86 -0.59 4.04
CA GLU A 161 -15.01 -0.09 4.79
C GLU A 161 -14.84 1.38 5.23
N CYS A 162 -13.61 1.79 5.54
CA CYS A 162 -13.27 3.12 5.98
C CYS A 162 -13.07 4.05 4.78
N TYR A 163 -13.92 5.08 4.68
CA TYR A 163 -13.85 6.08 3.61
C TYR A 163 -12.46 6.72 3.47
N GLN A 164 -11.82 7.07 4.57
CA GLN A 164 -10.52 7.72 4.60
C GLN A 164 -9.42 6.81 4.06
N VAL A 165 -9.51 5.49 4.34
CA VAL A 165 -8.57 4.50 3.78
C VAL A 165 -8.69 4.49 2.26
N ARG A 166 -9.90 4.31 1.72
CA ARG A 166 -10.17 4.34 0.27
C ARG A 166 -9.68 5.63 -0.39
N GLN A 167 -9.98 6.77 0.24
CA GLN A 167 -9.64 8.09 -0.29
C GLN A 167 -8.13 8.29 -0.36
N ILE A 168 -7.41 8.07 0.73
CA ILE A 168 -5.96 8.33 0.81
C ILE A 168 -5.19 7.31 -0.02
N PHE A 169 -5.63 6.05 -0.05
CA PHE A 169 -5.05 5.02 -0.92
C PHE A 169 -5.18 5.38 -2.40
N ALA A 170 -6.36 5.83 -2.84
CA ALA A 170 -6.56 6.30 -4.22
C ALA A 170 -5.66 7.49 -4.59
N GLN A 171 -5.46 8.43 -3.66
CA GLN A 171 -4.52 9.54 -3.86
C GLN A 171 -3.08 9.05 -4.03
N LYS A 172 -2.69 8.00 -3.30
CA LYS A 172 -1.36 7.38 -3.44
C LYS A 172 -1.18 6.73 -4.81
N LEU A 173 -2.18 5.98 -5.29
CA LEU A 173 -2.20 5.40 -6.63
C LEU A 173 -2.06 6.50 -7.69
N HIS A 174 -2.92 7.52 -7.63
CA HIS A 174 -2.90 8.65 -8.57
C HIS A 174 -1.52 9.31 -8.62
N LYS A 175 -0.93 9.61 -7.46
CA LYS A 175 0.41 10.21 -7.36
C LYS A 175 1.51 9.35 -7.98
N GLY A 176 1.45 8.02 -7.82
CA GLY A 176 2.41 7.11 -8.43
C GLY A 176 2.25 7.03 -9.95
N LEU A 177 1.01 6.91 -10.42
CA LEU A 177 0.67 6.81 -11.84
C LEU A 177 0.99 8.09 -12.61
N SER A 178 0.74 9.27 -12.04
CA SER A 178 0.97 10.56 -12.69
C SER A 178 2.45 10.91 -12.80
N ARG A 179 3.31 10.22 -12.04
CA ARG A 179 4.77 10.31 -12.15
C ARG A 179 5.35 9.28 -13.12
N LEU A 180 4.51 8.49 -13.78
CA LEU A 180 4.90 7.36 -14.64
C LEU A 180 5.86 6.37 -13.95
N ARG A 181 5.76 6.25 -12.62
CA ARG A 181 6.58 5.33 -11.81
C ARG A 181 5.83 4.10 -11.34
N LEU A 182 4.50 4.14 -11.34
CA LEU A 182 3.67 3.01 -10.96
C LEU A 182 3.17 2.28 -12.22
N PRO A 183 3.31 0.94 -12.29
CA PRO A 183 2.86 0.14 -13.43
C PRO A 183 1.35 0.22 -13.73
N LEU A 184 0.95 -0.19 -14.93
CA LEU A 184 -0.42 -0.07 -15.44
C LEU A 184 -1.42 -0.96 -14.69
N GLU A 185 -1.01 -2.10 -14.13
CA GLU A 185 -1.90 -2.94 -13.32
C GLU A 185 -2.47 -2.16 -12.13
N TYR A 186 -1.70 -1.25 -11.53
CA TYR A 186 -2.21 -0.40 -10.45
C TYR A 186 -3.19 0.67 -10.93
N MET A 187 -3.23 0.97 -12.23
CA MET A 187 -4.28 1.81 -12.82
C MET A 187 -5.59 1.05 -12.94
N ALA A 188 -5.56 -0.26 -13.18
CA ALA A 188 -6.74 -1.12 -13.24
C ALA A 188 -7.54 -1.13 -11.93
N ILE A 189 -6.87 -0.91 -10.79
CA ILE A 189 -7.52 -0.77 -9.47
C ILE A 189 -8.60 0.34 -9.47
N CYS A 190 -8.47 1.37 -10.32
CA CYS A 190 -9.48 2.42 -10.42
C CYS A 190 -10.83 1.90 -10.94
N ALA A 191 -10.87 0.76 -11.65
CA ALA A 191 -12.12 0.15 -12.10
C ALA A 191 -12.98 -0.32 -10.92
N LEU A 192 -12.35 -0.84 -9.87
CA LEU A 192 -13.04 -1.29 -8.65
C LEU A 192 -13.79 -0.16 -7.91
N CYS A 193 -13.46 1.10 -8.20
CA CYS A 193 -14.18 2.26 -7.65
C CYS A 193 -15.60 2.41 -8.22
N ALA A 194 -15.98 1.70 -9.28
CA ALA A 194 -17.34 1.73 -9.83
C ALA A 194 -18.39 1.35 -8.76
N LYS A 195 -18.02 0.42 -7.86
CA LYS A 195 -18.80 -0.04 -6.71
C LYS A 195 -18.84 0.94 -5.53
N ASP A 196 -18.10 2.05 -5.59
CA ASP A 196 -17.99 2.95 -4.43
C ASP A 196 -19.34 3.70 -4.21
N PRO A 197 -19.97 3.56 -3.03
CA PRO A 197 -21.26 4.18 -2.76
C PRO A 197 -21.19 5.72 -2.79
N VAL A 198 -19.99 6.29 -2.59
CA VAL A 198 -19.79 7.74 -2.53
C VAL A 198 -19.55 8.29 -3.94
N LYS A 199 -20.41 9.22 -4.38
CA LYS A 199 -20.34 9.80 -5.75
C LYS A 199 -19.02 10.50 -6.02
N GLU A 200 -18.48 11.21 -5.04
CA GLU A 200 -17.21 11.94 -5.09
C GLU A 200 -16.04 11.00 -5.36
N ARG A 201 -16.11 9.77 -4.83
CA ARG A 201 -15.08 8.74 -5.03
C ARG A 201 -15.08 8.23 -6.47
N ARG A 202 -16.26 7.91 -7.01
CA ARG A 202 -16.45 7.55 -8.43
C ARG A 202 -15.96 8.66 -9.35
N ALA A 203 -16.28 9.92 -9.04
CA ALA A 203 -15.82 11.08 -9.80
C ALA A 203 -14.28 11.23 -9.76
N HIS A 204 -13.66 11.07 -8.58
CA HIS A 204 -12.21 11.11 -8.44
C HIS A 204 -11.50 9.98 -9.20
N ALA A 205 -12.04 8.75 -9.17
CA ALA A 205 -11.49 7.63 -9.92
C ALA A 205 -11.51 7.89 -11.44
N ARG A 206 -12.62 8.40 -11.98
CA ARG A 206 -12.72 8.82 -13.39
C ARG A 206 -11.70 9.91 -13.73
N GLN A 207 -11.56 10.92 -12.86
CA GLN A 207 -10.57 11.98 -13.06
C GLN A 207 -9.13 11.43 -13.06
N CYS A 208 -8.83 10.49 -12.16
CA CYS A 208 -7.54 9.81 -12.10
C CYS A 208 -7.23 9.07 -13.40
N LEU A 209 -8.19 8.30 -13.93
CA LEU A 209 -8.06 7.59 -15.20
C LEU A 209 -7.80 8.54 -16.36
N VAL A 210 -8.65 9.55 -16.55
CA VAL A 210 -8.52 10.54 -17.64
C VAL A 210 -7.14 11.21 -17.61
N LYS A 211 -6.71 11.71 -16.45
CA LYS A 211 -5.40 12.37 -16.31
C LYS A 211 -4.25 11.41 -16.64
N ASN A 212 -4.29 10.18 -16.14
CA ASN A 212 -3.20 9.23 -16.35
C ASN A 212 -3.11 8.68 -17.77
N ILE A 213 -4.25 8.51 -18.45
CA ILE A 213 -4.32 8.18 -19.88
C ILE A 213 -3.73 9.31 -20.70
N ASN A 214 -4.13 10.56 -20.44
CA ASN A 214 -3.69 11.72 -21.20
C ASN A 214 -2.17 11.95 -21.06
N VAL A 215 -1.64 11.95 -19.83
CA VAL A 215 -0.20 12.14 -19.58
C VAL A 215 0.64 11.08 -20.29
N ARG A 216 0.19 9.82 -20.31
CA ARG A 216 0.86 8.74 -21.04
C ARG A 216 0.84 8.94 -22.55
N ARG A 217 -0.31 9.32 -23.12
CA ARG A 217 -0.45 9.61 -24.56
C ARG A 217 0.41 10.80 -24.97
N GLU A 218 0.44 11.87 -24.18
CA GLU A 218 1.29 13.03 -24.42
C GLU A 218 2.78 12.68 -24.36
N TYR A 219 3.18 11.90 -23.35
CA TYR A 219 4.55 11.40 -23.24
C TYR A 219 4.96 10.58 -24.46
N LEU A 220 4.12 9.61 -24.88
CA LEU A 220 4.40 8.77 -26.04
C LEU A 220 4.45 9.58 -27.34
N LYS A 221 3.57 10.58 -27.51
CA LYS A 221 3.60 11.47 -28.69
C LYS A 221 4.95 12.19 -28.84
N GLN A 222 5.57 12.56 -27.73
CA GLN A 222 6.86 13.26 -27.73
C GLN A 222 8.08 12.32 -27.84
N HIS A 223 7.93 11.03 -27.46
CA HIS A 223 9.06 10.10 -27.28
C HIS A 223 8.90 8.77 -28.06
N ALA A 224 8.01 8.71 -29.06
CA ALA A 224 7.59 7.47 -29.73
C ALA A 224 8.71 6.63 -30.36
N ALA A 225 9.82 7.24 -30.78
CA ALA A 225 10.85 6.58 -31.58
C ALA A 225 11.87 5.73 -30.76
N VAL A 226 11.86 5.80 -29.42
CA VAL A 226 12.98 5.28 -28.58
C VAL A 226 12.51 4.47 -27.36
N SER A 227 11.21 4.35 -27.12
CA SER A 227 10.73 3.81 -25.83
C SER A 227 10.71 2.27 -25.80
N GLU A 228 11.76 1.64 -25.26
CA GLU A 228 11.77 0.23 -24.79
C GLU A 228 10.61 -0.06 -23.81
N LYS A 229 10.02 1.00 -23.24
CA LYS A 229 8.90 0.99 -22.30
C LYS A 229 7.53 1.17 -22.95
N LEU A 230 7.40 1.04 -24.27
CA LEU A 230 6.15 1.31 -25.01
C LEU A 230 4.93 0.61 -24.36
N LEU A 231 5.03 -0.69 -24.09
CA LEU A 231 3.93 -1.47 -23.51
C LEU A 231 3.55 -1.00 -22.10
N SER A 232 4.52 -0.56 -21.30
CA SER A 232 4.29 -0.05 -19.94
C SER A 232 3.63 1.33 -19.91
N LEU A 233 3.59 2.03 -21.05
CA LEU A 233 3.06 3.38 -21.18
C LEU A 233 1.77 3.45 -21.99
N LEU A 234 1.52 2.52 -22.92
CA LEU A 234 0.29 2.48 -23.72
C LEU A 234 -0.93 2.26 -22.81
N PRO A 235 -1.86 3.22 -22.69
CA PRO A 235 -2.98 3.09 -21.75
C PRO A 235 -3.90 1.91 -22.05
N GLU A 236 -3.98 1.48 -23.30
CA GLU A 236 -4.80 0.35 -23.73
C GLU A 236 -4.38 -0.97 -23.05
N TYR A 237 -3.11 -1.09 -22.63
CA TYR A 237 -2.62 -2.23 -21.85
C TYR A 237 -3.18 -2.32 -20.43
N VAL A 238 -3.96 -1.33 -19.97
CA VAL A 238 -4.73 -1.47 -18.72
C VAL A 238 -5.82 -2.53 -18.84
N VAL A 239 -6.38 -2.77 -20.03
CA VAL A 239 -7.55 -3.63 -20.22
C VAL A 239 -7.30 -5.08 -19.79
N PRO A 240 -6.21 -5.76 -20.20
CA PRO A 240 -5.89 -7.09 -19.70
C PRO A 240 -5.80 -7.17 -18.18
N TYR A 241 -5.19 -6.15 -17.53
CA TYR A 241 -5.09 -6.10 -16.08
C TYR A 241 -6.45 -5.89 -15.40
N THR A 242 -7.32 -5.05 -15.98
CA THR A 242 -8.68 -4.84 -15.47
C THR A 242 -9.51 -6.12 -15.57
N ILE A 243 -9.48 -6.81 -16.71
CA ILE A 243 -10.16 -8.09 -16.89
C ILE A 243 -9.65 -9.11 -15.87
N HIS A 244 -8.34 -9.24 -15.75
CA HIS A 244 -7.72 -10.16 -14.80
C HIS A 244 -8.09 -9.84 -13.34
N LEU A 245 -8.08 -8.56 -12.96
CA LEU A 245 -8.41 -8.11 -11.62
C LEU A 245 -9.88 -8.40 -11.28
N LEU A 246 -10.81 -8.06 -12.18
CA LEU A 246 -12.25 -8.29 -11.99
C LEU A 246 -12.59 -9.79 -11.96
N ALA A 247 -11.91 -10.60 -12.77
CA ALA A 247 -12.10 -12.06 -12.77
C ALA A 247 -11.67 -12.74 -11.46
N HIS A 248 -10.89 -12.06 -10.62
CA HIS A 248 -10.46 -12.52 -9.30
C HIS A 248 -11.02 -11.64 -8.16
N ASP A 249 -12.00 -10.80 -8.46
CA ASP A 249 -12.66 -9.98 -7.44
C ASP A 249 -13.42 -10.90 -6.46
N PRO A 250 -13.31 -10.71 -5.13
CA PRO A 250 -13.96 -11.58 -4.15
C PRO A 250 -15.49 -11.65 -4.27
N ASP A 251 -16.12 -10.62 -4.83
CA ASP A 251 -17.57 -10.61 -5.02
C ASP A 251 -17.99 -11.47 -6.24
N TYR A 252 -17.07 -11.78 -7.16
CA TYR A 252 -17.33 -12.63 -8.31
C TYR A 252 -17.06 -14.10 -7.99
N VAL A 253 -18.09 -14.76 -7.48
CA VAL A 253 -18.04 -16.16 -7.00
C VAL A 253 -18.68 -17.13 -8.00
N LYS A 254 -19.75 -16.71 -8.66
CA LYS A 254 -20.58 -17.56 -9.53
C LYS A 254 -20.46 -17.11 -10.99
N VAL A 255 -19.79 -17.93 -11.79
CA VAL A 255 -19.41 -17.63 -13.19
C VAL A 255 -20.59 -17.20 -14.09
N GLN A 256 -21.78 -17.73 -13.84
CA GLN A 256 -22.98 -17.46 -14.65
C GLN A 256 -24.03 -16.62 -13.93
N ASP A 257 -23.71 -16.06 -12.77
CA ASP A 257 -24.64 -15.21 -12.03
C ASP A 257 -24.76 -13.84 -12.72
N ILE A 258 -25.98 -13.50 -13.14
CA ILE A 258 -26.25 -12.32 -13.95
C ILE A 258 -25.99 -11.03 -13.15
N GLU A 259 -26.28 -11.01 -11.84
CA GLU A 259 -26.07 -9.82 -11.03
C GLU A 259 -24.57 -9.57 -10.82
N GLN A 260 -23.79 -10.61 -10.52
CA GLN A 260 -22.32 -10.46 -10.43
C GLN A 260 -21.69 -10.07 -11.76
N LEU A 261 -22.21 -10.56 -12.89
CA LEU A 261 -21.74 -10.15 -14.22
C LEU A 261 -22.14 -8.72 -14.59
N LYS A 262 -23.27 -8.21 -14.08
CA LYS A 262 -23.62 -6.78 -14.19
C LYS A 262 -22.64 -5.93 -13.40
N ASP A 263 -22.30 -6.34 -12.18
CA ASP A 263 -21.29 -5.64 -11.35
C ASP A 263 -19.92 -5.56 -12.03
N ILE A 264 -19.52 -6.60 -12.79
CA ILE A 264 -18.28 -6.58 -13.58
C ILE A 264 -18.34 -5.59 -14.76
N LYS A 265 -19.54 -5.35 -15.30
CA LYS A 265 -19.75 -4.48 -16.46
C LYS A 265 -19.77 -2.99 -16.09
N GLU A 266 -20.26 -2.64 -14.90
CA GLU A 266 -20.38 -1.25 -14.42
C GLU A 266 -19.03 -0.58 -14.10
#